data_AF-B7P728-F1
#
_entry.id   AF-B7P728-F1
#
_cell.length_a   1.000
_cell.length_b   1.000
_cell.length_c   1.000
_cell.angle_alpha   90.00
_cell.angle_beta   90.00
_cell.angle_gamma   90.00
#
_symmetry.space_group_name_H-M   'P 1'
#
loop_
_entity.id
_entity.type
_entity.pdbx_description
1 polymer ?
#
loop_
_entity_poly.entity_id
_entity_poly.type
_entity_poly.pdbx_seq_one_letter_code
_entity_poly.pdbx_strand_id
1 'polypeptide(L)' 'MARDEKRGKAAVKELEQMLLHPKLHQLDIDDPGSVLKLRDHLKDTYGGLDVLVNNAGIAYKVPRTRTLRASPN' A
#
# COMPACT_ATOMS: atom_id res chain seq x y z
N MET A 1 1.12 1.70 -6.69
CA MET A 1 1.97 0.67 -6.04
C MET A 1 1.09 -0.50 -5.62
N ALA A 2 1.60 -1.74 -5.58
CA ALA A 2 0.87 -2.90 -5.07
C ALA A 2 1.80 -3.96 -4.49
N ARG A 3 1.35 -4.70 -3.46
CA ARG A 3 2.06 -5.88 -2.93
C ARG A 3 2.09 -7.02 -3.94
N ASP A 4 0.94 -7.33 -4.52
CA ASP A 4 0.76 -8.37 -5.55
C ASP A 4 0.86 -7.75 -6.95
N GLU A 5 1.86 -8.16 -7.72
CA GLU A 5 2.09 -7.62 -9.06
C GLU A 5 0.97 -7.96 -10.05
N LYS A 6 0.35 -9.14 -9.96
CA LYS A 6 -0.70 -9.55 -10.90
C LYS A 6 -1.94 -8.67 -10.70
N ARG A 7 -2.34 -8.47 -9.45
CA ARG A 7 -3.45 -7.56 -9.11
C ARG A 7 -3.12 -6.11 -9.49
N GLY A 8 -1.89 -5.67 -9.26
CA GLY A 8 -1.43 -4.35 -9.69
C GLY A 8 -1.50 -4.14 -11.20
N LYS A 9 -1.06 -5.12 -11.99
CA LYS A 9 -1.09 -5.07 -13.47
C LYS A 9 -2.53 -5.05 -14.00
N ALA A 10 -3.43 -5.83 -13.37
CA ALA A 10 -4.85 -5.80 -13.72
C ALA A 10 -5.46 -4.40 -13.51
N ALA A 11 -5.20 -3.78 -12.34
CA ALA A 11 -5.70 -2.44 -12.04
C ALA A 11 -5.13 -1.36 -12.99
N VAL A 12 -3.84 -1.44 -13.35
CA VAL A 12 -3.26 -0.53 -14.36
C VAL A 12 -4.00 -0.67 -15.69
N LYS A 13 -4.26 -1.89 -16.15
CA LYS A 13 -4.97 -2.13 -17.41
C LYS A 13 -6.38 -1.52 -17.41
N GLU A 14 -7.11 -1.62 -16.30
CA GLU A 14 -8.43 -0.99 -16.15
C GLU A 14 -8.34 0.54 -16.21
N LEU A 15 -7.34 1.13 -15.56
CA LEU A 15 -7.13 2.58 -15.57
C LEU A 15 -6.68 3.10 -16.95
N GLU A 16 -5.87 2.33 -17.68
CA GLU A 16 -5.47 2.65 -19.06
C GLU A 16 -6.66 2.70 -20.02
N GLN A 17 -7.67 1.85 -19.82
CA GLN A 17 -8.93 1.92 -20.58
C GLN A 17 -9.69 3.23 -20.34
N MET A 18 -9.43 3.91 -19.22
CA MET A 18 -9.98 5.22 -18.88
C MET A 18 -9.08 6.38 -19.35
N LEU A 19 -8.10 6.12 -20.23
CA LEU A 19 -7.11 7.08 -20.71
C LEU A 19 -6.23 7.67 -19.60
N LEU A 20 -6.04 6.93 -18.50
CA LEU A 20 -5.09 7.27 -17.45
C LEU A 20 -3.76 6.55 -17.71
N HIS A 21 -2.67 7.07 -17.11
CA HIS A 21 -1.32 6.54 -17.32
C HIS A 21 -0.60 6.21 -16.00
N PRO A 22 -1.17 5.35 -15.13
CA PRO A 22 -0.54 4.97 -13.88
C PRO A 22 0.69 4.10 -14.12
N LYS A 23 1.75 4.31 -13.34
CA LYS A 23 2.91 3.40 -13.29
C LYS A 23 2.78 2.45 -12.12
N LEU A 24 2.90 1.15 -12.39
CA LEU A 24 2.96 0.15 -11.33
C LEU A 24 4.39 0.01 -10.80
N HIS A 25 4.52 0.15 -9.48
CA HIS A 25 5.68 -0.30 -8.74
C HIS A 25 5.25 -1.31 -7.67
N GLN A 26 6.01 -2.39 -7.54
CA GLN A 26 5.81 -3.35 -6.45
C GLN A 26 6.23 -2.69 -5.14
N LEU A 27 5.40 -2.86 -4.11
CA LEU A 27 5.70 -2.42 -2.74
C LEU A 27 5.04 -3.38 -1.76
N ASP A 28 5.85 -4.03 -0.94
CA ASP A 28 5.42 -4.68 0.28
C ASP A 28 5.94 -3.89 1.48
N ILE A 29 5.02 -3.30 2.26
CA ILE A 29 5.36 -2.46 3.41
C ILE A 29 5.94 -3.25 4.59
N ASP A 30 5.71 -4.57 4.63
CA ASP A 30 6.26 -5.47 5.66
C ASP A 30 7.67 -5.98 5.27
N ASP A 31 8.14 -5.69 4.06
CA ASP A 31 9.47 -6.06 3.56
C ASP A 31 10.36 -4.81 3.37
N PRO A 32 11.36 -4.58 4.24
CA PRO A 32 12.29 -3.46 4.10
C PRO A 32 13.03 -3.45 2.76
N GLY A 33 13.31 -4.62 2.17
CA GLY A 33 13.99 -4.72 0.87
C GLY A 33 13.14 -4.14 -0.26
N SER A 34 11.85 -4.49 -0.28
CA SER A 34 10.86 -3.91 -1.20
C SER A 34 10.76 -2.39 -1.05
N VAL A 35 10.71 -1.89 0.18
CA VAL A 35 10.66 -0.44 0.46
C VAL A 35 11.89 0.30 -0.05
N LEU A 36 13.10 -0.24 0.22
CA LEU A 36 14.36 0.37 -0.23
C LEU A 36 14.46 0.39 -1.75
N LYS A 37 14.11 -0.72 -2.42
CA LYS A 37 14.10 -0.81 -3.88
C LYS A 37 13.20 0.26 -4.51
N LEU A 38 12.03 0.48 -3.94
CA LEU A 38 11.13 1.51 -4.41
C LEU A 38 11.68 2.92 -4.16
N ARG A 39 12.20 3.18 -2.96
CA ARG A 39 12.82 4.47 -2.60
C ARG A 39 13.91 4.83 -3.62
N ASP A 40 14.82 3.91 -3.89
CA ASP A 40 15.94 4.12 -4.79
C ASP A 40 15.44 4.37 -6.21
N HIS A 41 14.48 3.57 -6.69
CA HIS A 41 13.86 3.80 -7.98
C HIS A 41 13.23 5.20 -8.10
N LEU A 42 12.49 5.66 -7.08
CA LEU A 42 11.87 6.99 -7.09
C LEU A 42 12.91 8.11 -7.10
N LYS A 43 13.95 7.97 -6.29
CA LYS A 43 15.05 8.94 -6.23
C LYS A 43 15.81 9.01 -7.55
N ASP A 44 16.15 7.87 -8.14
CA ASP A 44 16.95 7.80 -9.35
C ASP A 44 16.16 8.23 -10.60
N THR A 45 14.86 7.94 -10.64
CA THR A 45 14.01 8.24 -11.81
C THR A 45 13.39 9.63 -11.77
N TYR A 46 13.04 10.12 -10.57
CA TYR A 46 12.27 11.35 -10.40
C TYR A 46 12.95 12.38 -9.49
N GLY A 47 14.09 12.06 -8.88
CA GLY A 47 14.78 12.94 -7.92
C GLY A 47 14.18 12.93 -6.51
N GLY A 48 13.05 12.24 -6.29
CA GLY A 48 12.36 12.20 -5.00
C GLY A 48 10.87 11.89 -5.10
N LEU A 49 10.12 12.25 -4.06
CA LEU A 49 8.67 12.08 -3.98
C LEU A 49 8.05 13.33 -3.36
N ASP A 50 7.09 13.96 -4.05
CA ASP A 50 6.41 15.16 -3.56
C ASP A 50 5.25 14.86 -2.61
N VAL A 51 4.46 13.83 -2.93
CA VAL A 51 3.25 13.47 -2.19
C VAL A 51 3.21 11.96 -1.96
N LEU A 52 2.99 11.56 -0.70
CA LEU A 52 2.78 10.17 -0.29
C LEU A 52 1.38 10.00 0.29
N VAL A 53 0.61 9.07 -0.27
CA VAL A 53 -0.67 8.65 0.29
C VAL A 53 -0.50 7.29 0.98
N ASN A 54 -0.45 7.27 2.31
CA ASN A 54 -0.33 6.03 3.09
C ASN A 54 -1.69 5.35 3.28
N ASN A 55 -2.17 4.68 2.22
CA ASN A 55 -3.48 4.01 2.22
C ASN A 55 -3.42 2.49 2.47
N ALA A 56 -2.22 1.91 2.63
CA ALA A 56 -2.08 0.47 2.82
C ALA A 56 -2.51 0.06 4.23
N GLY A 57 -3.51 -0.83 4.34
CA GLY A 57 -4.01 -1.36 5.60
C GLY A 57 -4.08 -2.87 5.61
N ILE A 58 -3.71 -3.48 6.74
CA ILE A 58 -3.79 -4.93 6.98
C ILE A 58 -4.63 -5.13 8.24
N ALA A 59 -5.79 -5.80 8.10
CA ALA A 59 -6.66 -6.08 9.23
C ALA A 59 -6.58 -7.56 9.61
N TYR A 60 -6.17 -7.83 10.85
CA TYR A 60 -6.25 -9.17 11.44
C TYR A 60 -7.59 -9.34 12.16
N LYS A 61 -8.29 -10.47 11.92
CA LYS A 61 -9.47 -10.84 12.71
C LYS A 61 -9.01 -11.23 14.12
N VAL A 62 -8.99 -10.27 15.04
CA VAL A 62 -8.92 -10.55 16.48
C VAL A 62 -10.37 -10.63 16.99
N PRO A 63 -10.83 -11.74 17.60
CA PRO A 63 -12.11 -11.76 18.28
C PRO A 63 -12.08 -10.71 19.38
N ARG A 64 -12.92 -9.67 19.29
CA ARG A 64 -13.05 -8.69 20.37
C ARG A 64 -13.86 -9.31 21.51
N THR A 65 -13.21 -9.93 22.49
CA THR A 65 -13.82 -10.12 23.81
C THR A 65 -13.73 -8.78 24.56
N ARG A 66 -14.77 -7.95 24.41
CA ARG A 66 -14.91 -6.74 25.23
C ARG A 66 -15.57 -7.12 26.55
N THR A 67 -14.76 -7.45 27.57
CA THR A 67 -15.26 -7.51 28.95
C THR A 67 -15.48 -6.07 29.42
N LEU A 68 -16.73 -5.63 29.41
CA LEU A 68 -17.13 -4.39 30.07
C LEU A 68 -16.94 -4.60 31.58
N ARG A 69 -15.90 -4.01 32.18
CA ARG A 69 -15.91 -3.76 33.62
C ARG A 69 -16.88 -2.62 33.86
N ALA A 70 -18.10 -2.96 34.25
CA ALA A 70 -18.96 -2.02 34.94
C ALA A 70 -18.27 -1.63 36.26
N SER A 71 -17.99 -0.34 36.44
CA SER A 71 -17.61 0.18 37.76
C SER A 71 -18.92 0.41 38.53
N PRO A 72 -19.10 -0.13 39.73
CA PRO A 72 -20.28 0.16 40.53
C PRO A 72 -20.20 1.60 41.05
N ASN A 73 -21.38 2.24 41.11
CA ASN A 73 -21.60 3.58 41.63
C ASN A 73 -21.11 3.75 43.07
#